data_AF-A0A524FFP4-F1
#
_entry.id   AF-A0A524FFP4-F1
#
_cell.length_a   1.000
_cell.length_b   1.000
_cell.length_c   1.000
_cell.angle_alpha   90.00
_cell.angle_beta   90.00
_cell.angle_gamma   90.00
#
_symmetry.space_group_name_H-M   'P 1'
#
loop_
_entity.id
_entity.type
_entity.pdbx_description
1 polymer ?
#
loop_
_entity_poly.entity_id
_entity_poly.type
_entity_poly.pdbx_seq_one_letter_code
_entity_poly.pdbx_strand_id
1 'polypeptide(L)'
;MSENSFDKFKYVLKEDLKSYLNGLNDLDFGFCNILSNRIMTNSLILNSKINALLGAVLKEITYEFRFYKEDVNLKRGLRKLKKILNNYISDKYDLDAKMIMEDYQDYYNEFRDLIKVEREIYKDNPEFSQFSINFCLEFYIKELNFNDTPVNLDVLVFGVLNELNRVIKSHGSTSKQLMLKIILNSFGRMHEYFRIYLQYEEEKIKRWKESYDKFKKNLLDNLERFNDDKDYIENSIDFLFEICKEWRYMFIRMLEIPKISTSVVEKQTTVPKKVKEDLDEIVSELIDSKLEDKKE
;
A
#
# COMPACT_ATOMS: atom_id res chain seq x y z
N MET A 1 9.35 10.68 -28.12
CA MET A 1 9.29 9.32 -28.70
C MET A 1 8.09 9.27 -29.62
N SER A 2 8.22 8.77 -30.85
CA SER A 2 7.10 8.66 -31.79
C SER A 2 6.12 7.57 -31.33
N GLU A 3 4.81 7.74 -31.56
CA GLU A 3 3.75 6.77 -31.22
C GLU A 3 4.09 5.34 -31.67
N ASN A 4 4.71 5.20 -32.85
CA ASN A 4 5.17 3.92 -33.43
C ASN A 4 6.16 3.10 -32.57
N SER A 5 6.79 3.72 -31.56
CA SER A 5 7.71 3.02 -30.65
C SER A 5 7.00 2.38 -29.45
N PHE A 6 5.83 2.89 -29.05
CA PHE A 6 5.11 2.37 -27.87
C PHE A 6 4.40 1.04 -28.14
N ASP A 7 3.79 0.89 -29.31
CA ASP A 7 3.12 -0.37 -29.69
C ASP A 7 4.08 -1.55 -29.75
N LYS A 8 5.34 -1.29 -30.13
CA LYS A 8 6.39 -2.32 -30.17
C LYS A 8 6.65 -2.96 -28.81
N PHE A 9 6.39 -2.26 -27.69
CA PHE A 9 6.69 -2.74 -26.34
C PHE A 9 5.45 -3.17 -25.56
N LYS A 10 4.27 -3.22 -26.18
CA LYS A 10 3.04 -3.71 -25.51
C LYS A 10 3.18 -5.13 -24.94
N TYR A 11 4.04 -5.97 -25.54
CA TYR A 11 4.32 -7.32 -25.05
C TYR A 11 4.98 -7.35 -23.66
N VAL A 12 5.72 -6.30 -23.28
CA VAL A 12 6.46 -6.23 -22.01
C VAL A 12 5.50 -6.31 -20.82
N LEU A 13 4.34 -5.66 -20.90
CA LEU A 13 3.33 -5.75 -19.84
C LEU A 13 2.88 -7.21 -19.65
N LYS A 14 2.66 -7.95 -20.73
CA LYS A 14 2.25 -9.36 -20.64
C LYS A 14 3.34 -10.23 -20.03
N GLU A 15 4.60 -9.97 -20.33
CA GLU A 15 5.73 -10.67 -19.72
C GLU A 15 5.84 -10.39 -18.22
N ASP A 16 5.65 -9.14 -17.81
CA ASP A 16 5.60 -8.75 -16.39
C ASP A 16 4.41 -9.42 -15.67
N LEU A 17 3.22 -9.44 -16.28
CA LEU A 17 2.04 -10.09 -15.70
C LEU A 17 2.19 -11.62 -15.60
N LYS A 18 2.78 -12.28 -16.61
CA LYS A 18 3.11 -13.71 -16.54
C LYS A 18 4.10 -13.99 -15.42
N SER A 19 5.12 -13.15 -15.28
CA SER A 19 6.10 -13.26 -14.20
C SER A 19 5.44 -13.06 -12.83
N TYR A 20 4.48 -12.12 -12.73
CA TYR A 20 3.76 -11.85 -11.49
C TYR A 20 2.88 -13.04 -11.11
N LEU A 21 2.23 -13.66 -12.10
CA LEU A 21 1.46 -14.89 -11.92
C LEU A 21 2.33 -16.05 -11.41
N ASN A 22 3.56 -16.18 -11.91
CA ASN A 22 4.53 -17.17 -11.39
C ASN A 22 4.86 -16.89 -9.92
N GLY A 23 5.14 -15.64 -9.55
CA GLY A 23 5.34 -15.24 -8.15
C GLY A 23 4.14 -15.59 -7.25
N LEU A 24 2.90 -15.42 -7.73
CA LEU A 24 1.69 -15.84 -7.01
C LEU A 24 1.53 -17.37 -6.91
N ASN A 25 2.08 -18.14 -7.85
CA ASN A 25 2.06 -19.61 -7.78
C ASN A 25 3.03 -20.12 -6.71
N ASP A 26 4.19 -19.48 -6.62
CA ASP A 26 5.26 -19.82 -5.68
C ASP A 26 5.08 -19.16 -4.30
N LEU A 27 4.05 -18.32 -4.14
CA LEU A 27 3.80 -17.49 -2.95
C LEU A 27 5.00 -16.58 -2.60
N ASP A 28 5.76 -16.17 -3.62
CA ASP A 28 6.85 -15.21 -3.51
C ASP A 28 6.31 -13.78 -3.66
N PHE A 29 5.72 -13.27 -2.58
CA PHE A 29 5.20 -11.90 -2.54
C PHE A 29 6.31 -10.84 -2.60
N GLY A 30 7.56 -11.20 -2.28
CA GLY A 30 8.70 -10.33 -2.49
C GLY A 30 8.92 -10.07 -3.98
N PHE A 31 8.92 -11.14 -4.78
CA PHE A 31 9.00 -11.06 -6.23
C PHE A 31 7.79 -10.34 -6.86
N CYS A 32 6.57 -10.61 -6.39
CA CYS A 32 5.39 -9.85 -6.82
C CYS A 32 5.53 -8.34 -6.56
N ASN A 33 6.09 -7.94 -5.41
CA ASN A 33 6.34 -6.54 -5.08
C ASN A 33 7.38 -5.90 -6.01
N ILE A 34 8.41 -6.66 -6.43
CA ILE A 34 9.39 -6.19 -7.42
C ILE A 34 8.71 -5.98 -8.77
N LEU A 35 7.85 -6.91 -9.19
CA LEU A 35 7.18 -6.84 -10.49
C LEU A 35 6.13 -5.72 -10.55
N SER A 36 5.37 -5.48 -9.48
CA SER A 36 4.46 -4.32 -9.45
C SER A 36 5.21 -2.99 -9.54
N ASN A 37 6.35 -2.85 -8.86
CA ASN A 37 7.26 -1.72 -9.03
C ASN A 37 7.82 -1.61 -10.45
N ARG A 38 8.14 -2.74 -11.09
CA ARG A 38 8.64 -2.79 -12.47
C ARG A 38 7.57 -2.32 -13.44
N ILE A 39 6.32 -2.78 -13.32
CA ILE A 39 5.19 -2.34 -14.14
C ILE A 39 5.02 -0.82 -14.04
N MET A 40 5.10 -0.25 -12.83
CA MET A 40 5.06 1.22 -12.65
C MET A 40 6.31 1.95 -13.17
N THR A 41 7.47 1.29 -13.23
CA THR A 41 8.65 1.87 -13.87
C THR A 41 8.53 1.83 -15.39
N ASN A 42 7.96 0.75 -15.93
CA ASN A 42 7.64 0.60 -17.35
C ASN A 42 6.56 1.58 -17.77
N SER A 43 5.59 1.91 -16.89
CA SER A 43 4.59 2.93 -17.16
C SER A 43 5.20 4.31 -17.37
N LEU A 44 6.28 4.65 -16.63
CA LEU A 44 7.05 5.87 -16.82
C LEU A 44 7.72 5.91 -18.21
N ILE A 45 8.41 4.83 -18.58
CA ILE A 45 9.13 4.71 -19.86
C ILE A 45 8.15 4.74 -21.04
N LEU A 46 7.03 4.03 -20.90
CA LEU A 46 6.00 3.87 -21.92
C LEU A 46 4.91 4.94 -21.88
N ASN A 47 5.01 5.92 -20.97
CA ASN A 47 3.99 6.94 -20.72
C ASN A 47 2.55 6.38 -20.62
N SER A 48 2.39 5.21 -19.98
CA SER A 48 1.12 4.48 -19.92
C SER A 48 0.44 4.65 -18.57
N LYS A 49 -0.64 5.42 -18.55
CA LYS A 49 -1.48 5.65 -17.36
C LYS A 49 -2.09 4.33 -16.85
N ILE A 50 -2.52 3.47 -17.77
CA ILE A 50 -3.07 2.14 -17.48
C ILE A 50 -2.05 1.24 -16.79
N ASN A 51 -0.81 1.23 -17.25
CA ASN A 51 0.24 0.44 -16.59
C ASN A 51 0.53 0.97 -15.18
N ALA A 52 0.51 2.28 -14.97
CA ALA A 52 0.70 2.86 -13.64
C ALA A 52 -0.41 2.43 -12.68
N LEU A 53 -1.68 2.52 -13.12
CA LEU A 53 -2.82 2.04 -12.35
C LEU A 53 -2.70 0.56 -12.01
N LEU A 54 -2.45 -0.30 -13.01
CA LEU A 54 -2.34 -1.73 -12.79
C LEU A 54 -1.19 -2.09 -11.85
N GLY A 55 -0.02 -1.46 -12.03
CA GLY A 55 1.12 -1.65 -11.14
C GLY A 55 0.82 -1.19 -9.71
N ALA A 56 0.10 -0.08 -9.53
CA ALA A 56 -0.31 0.40 -8.21
C ALA A 56 -1.31 -0.58 -7.54
N VAL A 57 -2.33 -1.04 -8.27
CA VAL A 57 -3.29 -2.06 -7.81
C VAL A 57 -2.58 -3.35 -7.38
N LEU A 58 -1.72 -3.90 -8.23
CA LEU A 58 -0.98 -5.12 -7.91
C LEU A 58 -0.05 -4.95 -6.70
N LYS A 59 0.49 -3.75 -6.50
CA LYS A 59 1.29 -3.45 -5.31
C LYS A 59 0.44 -3.44 -4.04
N GLU A 60 -0.74 -2.84 -4.08
CA GLU A 60 -1.69 -2.87 -2.95
C GLU A 60 -2.07 -4.30 -2.58
N ILE A 61 -2.45 -5.08 -3.58
CA ILE A 61 -2.80 -6.49 -3.43
C ILE A 61 -1.63 -7.30 -2.83
N THR A 62 -0.41 -7.08 -3.32
CA THR A 62 0.79 -7.75 -2.78
C THR A 62 1.02 -7.39 -1.31
N TYR A 63 0.82 -6.13 -0.94
CA TYR A 63 0.98 -5.66 0.43
C TYR A 63 -0.02 -6.35 1.38
N GLU A 64 -1.25 -6.55 0.92
CA GLU A 64 -2.29 -7.24 1.69
C GLU A 64 -1.95 -8.72 1.91
N PHE A 65 -1.50 -9.44 0.88
CA PHE A 65 -1.14 -10.86 1.02
C PHE A 65 -0.05 -11.16 2.03
N ARG A 66 0.88 -10.22 2.20
CA ARG A 66 1.99 -10.39 3.12
C ARG A 66 1.51 -10.63 4.55
N PHE A 67 0.37 -10.07 4.95
CA PHE A 67 -0.20 -10.25 6.28
C PHE A 67 -0.89 -11.60 6.46
N TYR A 68 -1.22 -12.29 5.36
CA TYR A 68 -2.01 -13.53 5.37
C TYR A 68 -1.24 -14.70 4.77
N LYS A 69 0.11 -14.63 4.74
CA LYS A 69 0.95 -15.67 4.14
C LYS A 69 0.72 -17.06 4.75
N GLU A 70 0.34 -17.10 6.03
CA GLU A 70 0.08 -18.32 6.79
C GLU A 70 -1.40 -18.70 6.83
N ASP A 71 -2.29 -17.87 6.26
CA ASP A 71 -3.72 -18.12 6.26
C ASP A 71 -4.09 -19.26 5.28
N VAL A 72 -4.86 -20.23 5.77
CA VAL A 72 -5.29 -21.40 4.98
C VAL A 72 -6.17 -21.01 3.78
N ASN A 73 -6.88 -19.89 3.85
CA ASN A 73 -7.76 -19.37 2.81
C ASN A 73 -7.01 -18.54 1.76
N LEU A 74 -5.74 -18.18 1.99
CA LEU A 74 -4.95 -17.37 1.06
C LEU A 74 -4.95 -17.96 -0.35
N LYS A 75 -4.68 -19.27 -0.49
CA LYS A 75 -4.67 -19.94 -1.79
C LYS A 75 -6.01 -19.85 -2.52
N ARG A 76 -7.13 -19.83 -1.77
CA ARG A 76 -8.47 -19.64 -2.34
C ARG A 76 -8.66 -18.21 -2.80
N GLY A 77 -8.30 -17.22 -1.97
CA GLY A 77 -8.35 -15.81 -2.32
C GLY A 77 -7.52 -15.44 -3.56
N LEU A 78 -6.38 -16.11 -3.76
CA LEU A 78 -5.55 -15.91 -4.95
C LEU A 78 -6.18 -16.42 -6.25
N ARG A 79 -7.18 -17.31 -6.22
CA ARG A 79 -7.74 -17.90 -7.46
C ARG A 79 -8.40 -16.85 -8.35
N LYS A 80 -9.18 -15.94 -7.77
CA LYS A 80 -9.85 -14.85 -8.50
C LYS A 80 -8.81 -13.91 -9.13
N LEU A 81 -7.79 -13.51 -8.39
CA LEU A 81 -6.69 -12.69 -8.91
C LEU A 81 -5.97 -13.38 -10.09
N LYS A 82 -5.63 -14.67 -9.94
CA LYS A 82 -4.99 -15.45 -11.03
C LYS A 82 -5.87 -15.50 -12.28
N LYS A 83 -7.19 -15.62 -12.12
CA LYS A 83 -8.14 -15.58 -13.24
C LYS A 83 -8.14 -14.21 -13.93
N ILE A 84 -8.22 -13.12 -13.16
CA ILE A 84 -8.16 -11.75 -13.68
C ILE A 84 -6.86 -11.54 -14.47
N LEU A 85 -5.70 -11.90 -13.90
CA LEU A 85 -4.41 -11.73 -14.57
C LEU A 85 -4.29 -12.55 -15.86
N ASN A 86 -4.81 -13.78 -15.88
CA ASN A 86 -4.85 -14.59 -17.10
C ASN A 86 -5.72 -13.94 -18.21
N ASN A 87 -6.81 -13.27 -17.83
CA ASN A 87 -7.62 -12.52 -18.80
C ASN A 87 -6.82 -11.34 -19.38
N TYR A 88 -6.08 -10.60 -18.56
CA TYR A 88 -5.24 -9.48 -19.02
C TYR A 88 -4.06 -9.92 -19.89
N ILE A 89 -3.54 -11.13 -19.65
CA ILE A 89 -2.48 -11.71 -20.49
C ILE A 89 -3.02 -12.12 -21.86
N SER A 90 -4.32 -12.47 -21.95
CA SER A 90 -4.97 -12.84 -23.21
C SER A 90 -5.18 -11.63 -24.11
N ASP A 91 -5.02 -11.80 -25.43
CA ASP A 91 -5.26 -10.75 -26.45
C ASP A 91 -6.73 -10.30 -26.59
N LYS A 92 -7.60 -10.66 -25.64
CA LYS A 92 -9.04 -10.48 -25.77
C LYS A 92 -9.56 -9.13 -25.30
N TYR A 93 -8.75 -8.34 -24.58
CA TYR A 93 -9.20 -7.12 -23.92
C TYR A 93 -8.22 -5.99 -24.12
N ASP A 94 -8.74 -4.82 -24.48
CA ASP A 94 -8.02 -3.56 -24.30
C ASP A 94 -8.20 -3.13 -22.85
N LEU A 95 -7.11 -2.92 -22.13
CA LEU A 95 -7.16 -2.61 -20.70
C LEU A 95 -7.53 -1.14 -20.51
N ASP A 96 -8.65 -0.88 -19.86
CA ASP A 96 -9.03 0.46 -19.41
C ASP A 96 -9.07 0.58 -17.88
N ALA A 97 -9.17 1.82 -17.41
CA ALA A 97 -9.13 2.14 -15.99
C ALA A 97 -10.31 1.57 -15.21
N LYS A 98 -11.50 1.60 -15.82
CA LYS A 98 -12.75 1.18 -15.19
C LYS A 98 -12.74 -0.33 -15.00
N MET A 99 -12.37 -1.09 -16.03
CA MET A 99 -12.26 -2.55 -15.96
C MET A 99 -11.25 -2.98 -14.90
N ILE A 100 -10.07 -2.36 -14.82
CA ILE A 100 -9.07 -2.68 -13.79
C ILE A 100 -9.62 -2.44 -12.39
N MET A 101 -10.33 -1.33 -12.18
CA MET A 101 -10.88 -0.99 -10.88
C MET A 101 -12.07 -1.87 -10.47
N GLU A 102 -12.93 -2.24 -11.43
CA GLU A 102 -14.03 -3.18 -11.21
C GLU A 102 -13.50 -4.57 -10.85
N ASP A 103 -12.55 -5.10 -11.62
CA ASP A 103 -11.88 -6.37 -11.32
C ASP A 103 -11.17 -6.34 -9.97
N TYR A 104 -10.55 -5.20 -9.61
CA TYR A 104 -9.93 -5.03 -8.29
C TYR A 104 -10.97 -5.03 -7.17
N GLN A 105 -12.09 -4.32 -7.32
CA GLN A 105 -13.18 -4.33 -6.34
C GLN A 105 -13.75 -5.74 -6.14
N ASP A 106 -14.01 -6.43 -7.24
CA ASP A 106 -14.49 -7.81 -7.28
C ASP A 106 -13.57 -8.74 -6.49
N TYR A 107 -12.29 -8.68 -6.81
CA TYR A 107 -11.26 -9.45 -6.11
C TYR A 107 -11.18 -9.05 -4.63
N TYR A 108 -11.17 -7.76 -4.31
CA TYR A 108 -10.98 -7.25 -2.95
C TYR A 108 -12.12 -7.68 -2.03
N ASN A 109 -13.37 -7.58 -2.48
CA ASN A 109 -14.53 -7.98 -1.69
C ASN A 109 -14.54 -9.50 -1.45
N GLU A 110 -14.23 -10.31 -2.47
CA GLU A 110 -14.10 -11.77 -2.31
C GLU A 110 -12.98 -12.12 -1.33
N PHE A 111 -11.81 -11.50 -1.48
CA PHE A 111 -10.66 -11.73 -0.61
C PHE A 111 -10.95 -11.34 0.85
N ARG A 112 -11.54 -10.17 1.06
CA ARG A 112 -11.98 -9.68 2.36
C ARG A 112 -12.89 -10.71 3.04
N ASP A 113 -13.93 -11.19 2.35
CA ASP A 113 -14.88 -12.14 2.94
C ASP A 113 -14.26 -13.50 3.28
N LEU A 114 -13.21 -13.91 2.55
CA LEU A 114 -12.48 -15.14 2.82
C LEU A 114 -11.55 -15.05 4.04
N ILE A 115 -11.09 -13.85 4.37
CA ILE A 115 -10.08 -13.61 5.42
C ILE A 115 -10.67 -12.92 6.66
N LYS A 116 -11.98 -12.61 6.66
CA LYS A 116 -12.68 -12.13 7.87
C LYS A 116 -12.37 -13.05 9.05
N VAL A 117 -11.81 -12.46 10.10
CA VAL A 117 -11.51 -13.16 11.35
C VAL A 117 -12.83 -13.66 11.92
N GLU A 118 -12.92 -14.94 12.29
CA GLU A 118 -14.18 -15.58 12.75
C GLU A 118 -14.87 -14.86 13.92
N ARG A 119 -14.14 -14.01 14.66
CA ARG A 119 -14.65 -13.21 15.78
C ARG A 119 -15.30 -11.89 15.37
N GLU A 120 -15.05 -11.41 14.14
CA GLU A 120 -15.60 -10.16 13.64
C GLU A 120 -16.95 -10.40 12.98
N ILE A 121 -18.01 -9.89 13.60
CA ILE A 121 -19.41 -10.01 13.13
C ILE A 121 -19.82 -8.84 12.21
N TYR A 122 -18.86 -8.11 11.65
CA TYR A 122 -19.15 -6.94 10.82
C TYR A 122 -19.87 -7.35 9.54
N LYS A 123 -21.04 -6.73 9.35
CA LYS A 123 -21.79 -6.81 8.10
C LYS A 123 -21.31 -5.74 7.13
N ASP A 124 -21.48 -6.04 5.85
CA ASP A 124 -21.33 -5.05 4.80
C ASP A 124 -22.30 -3.90 5.05
N ASN A 125 -21.74 -2.70 5.14
CA ASN A 125 -22.51 -1.49 5.37
C ASN A 125 -21.91 -0.36 4.51
N PRO A 126 -22.28 -0.32 3.21
CA PRO A 126 -21.75 0.66 2.28
C PRO A 126 -22.04 2.11 2.70
N GLU A 127 -23.17 2.35 3.36
CA GLU A 127 -23.58 3.67 3.86
C GLU A 127 -22.63 4.15 4.97
N PHE A 128 -22.34 3.29 5.94
CA PHE A 128 -21.37 3.61 6.99
C PHE A 128 -19.94 3.73 6.45
N SER A 129 -19.57 2.90 5.47
CA SER A 129 -18.30 3.00 4.77
C SER A 129 -18.15 4.37 4.10
N GLN A 130 -19.16 4.79 3.31
CA GLN A 130 -19.18 6.10 2.66
C GLN A 130 -19.14 7.26 3.68
N PHE A 131 -19.96 7.19 4.74
CA PHE A 131 -19.97 8.19 5.79
C PHE A 131 -18.59 8.36 6.45
N SER A 132 -17.95 7.24 6.80
CA SER A 132 -16.63 7.27 7.45
C SER A 132 -15.54 7.77 6.52
N ILE A 133 -15.61 7.43 5.22
CA ILE A 133 -14.69 7.94 4.21
C ILE A 133 -14.86 9.46 4.05
N ASN A 134 -16.10 9.96 3.99
CA ASN A 134 -16.36 11.40 3.92
C ASN A 134 -15.81 12.13 5.14
N PHE A 135 -16.03 11.61 6.34
CA PHE A 135 -15.45 12.15 7.56
C PHE A 135 -13.92 12.21 7.50
N CYS A 136 -13.26 11.13 7.06
CA CYS A 136 -11.80 11.08 6.93
C CYS A 136 -11.29 12.09 5.90
N LEU A 137 -12.02 12.29 4.79
CA LEU A 137 -11.67 13.25 3.75
C LEU A 137 -11.83 14.69 4.22
N GLU A 138 -12.95 15.03 4.86
CA GLU A 138 -13.18 16.35 5.44
C GLU A 138 -12.11 16.69 6.48
N PHE A 139 -11.80 15.73 7.36
CA PHE A 139 -10.69 15.85 8.30
C PHE A 139 -9.36 16.08 7.56
N TYR A 140 -9.04 15.26 6.56
CA TYR A 140 -7.77 15.36 5.86
C TYR A 140 -7.61 16.66 5.08
N ILE A 141 -8.64 17.10 4.36
CA ILE A 141 -8.67 18.36 3.61
C ILE A 141 -8.51 19.55 4.57
N LYS A 142 -9.26 19.55 5.68
CA LYS A 142 -9.15 20.59 6.71
C LYS A 142 -7.72 20.65 7.23
N GLU A 143 -7.18 19.54 7.69
CA GLU A 143 -5.82 19.50 8.24
C GLU A 143 -4.81 19.93 7.18
N LEU A 144 -4.87 19.44 5.94
CA LEU A 144 -3.95 19.86 4.87
C LEU A 144 -3.93 21.38 4.60
N ASN A 145 -5.07 22.06 4.76
CA ASN A 145 -5.18 23.51 4.59
C ASN A 145 -4.58 24.30 5.78
N PHE A 146 -4.51 23.70 6.97
CA PHE A 146 -4.03 24.34 8.20
C PHE A 146 -2.74 23.72 8.75
N ASN A 147 -2.18 22.71 8.09
CA ASN A 147 -1.08 21.93 8.64
C ASN A 147 0.24 22.70 8.59
N ASP A 148 0.60 23.32 9.71
CA ASP A 148 1.91 23.95 9.92
C ASP A 148 3.00 22.93 10.30
N THR A 149 2.69 21.63 10.35
CA THR A 149 3.67 20.59 10.68
C THR A 149 4.78 20.54 9.61
N PRO A 150 6.06 20.59 10.03
CA PRO A 150 7.18 20.38 9.11
C PRO A 150 7.01 19.09 8.30
N VAL A 151 7.32 19.12 7.00
CA VAL A 151 7.02 18.00 6.10
C VAL A 151 7.64 16.69 6.58
N ASN A 152 8.85 16.72 7.12
CA ASN A 152 9.53 15.55 7.68
C ASN A 152 8.77 14.88 8.84
N LEU A 153 7.90 15.61 9.55
CA LEU A 153 7.05 15.13 10.63
C LEU A 153 5.59 14.90 10.20
N ASP A 154 5.20 15.34 9.00
CA ASP A 154 3.85 15.17 8.47
C ASP A 154 3.58 13.68 8.20
N VAL A 155 2.78 13.03 9.04
CA VAL A 155 2.35 11.63 8.88
C VAL A 155 0.84 11.51 8.67
N LEU A 156 0.19 12.63 8.38
CA LEU A 156 -1.27 12.75 8.32
C LEU A 156 -1.89 11.79 7.30
N VAL A 157 -1.28 11.67 6.12
CA VAL A 157 -1.74 10.75 5.07
C VAL A 157 -1.78 9.29 5.55
N PHE A 158 -0.83 8.87 6.38
CA PHE A 158 -0.78 7.50 6.91
C PHE A 158 -1.85 7.26 7.97
N GLY A 159 -2.11 8.26 8.82
CA GLY A 159 -3.21 8.21 9.78
C GLY A 159 -4.56 8.03 9.09
N VAL A 160 -4.83 8.86 8.07
CA VAL A 160 -6.05 8.79 7.26
C VAL A 160 -6.16 7.43 6.55
N LEU A 161 -5.08 6.98 5.90
CA LEU A 161 -5.04 5.67 5.24
C LEU A 161 -5.33 4.51 6.18
N ASN A 162 -4.85 4.56 7.42
CA ASN A 162 -5.13 3.51 8.41
C ASN A 162 -6.63 3.41 8.72
N GLU A 163 -7.31 4.55 8.91
CA GLU A 163 -8.75 4.56 9.14
C GLU A 163 -9.54 4.13 7.91
N LEU A 164 -9.18 4.60 6.71
CA LEU A 164 -9.79 4.13 5.46
C LEU A 164 -9.65 2.62 5.29
N ASN A 165 -8.45 2.08 5.54
CA ASN A 165 -8.20 0.64 5.47
C ASN A 165 -9.04 -0.15 6.46
N ARG A 166 -9.18 0.33 7.70
CA ARG A 166 -10.03 -0.31 8.72
C ARG A 166 -11.47 -0.39 8.24
N VAL A 167 -12.04 0.74 7.83
CA VAL A 167 -13.44 0.84 7.38
C VAL A 167 -13.70 -0.06 6.16
N ILE A 168 -12.84 0.04 5.14
CA ILE A 168 -12.98 -0.73 3.89
C ILE A 168 -12.84 -2.24 4.14
N LYS A 169 -11.94 -2.66 5.04
CA LYS A 169 -11.81 -4.08 5.44
C LYS A 169 -13.05 -4.59 6.19
N SER A 170 -13.64 -3.79 7.08
CA SER A 170 -14.78 -4.24 7.89
C SER A 170 -16.11 -4.19 7.15
N HIS A 171 -16.34 -3.15 6.33
CA HIS A 171 -17.66 -2.86 5.76
C HIS A 171 -17.73 -2.93 4.23
N GLY A 172 -16.58 -3.12 3.57
CA GLY A 172 -16.48 -3.16 2.12
C GLY A 172 -16.25 -1.83 1.46
N SER A 173 -16.08 -1.89 0.14
CA SER A 173 -15.78 -0.71 -0.68
C SER A 173 -16.34 -0.78 -2.08
N THR A 174 -16.50 0.41 -2.67
CA THR A 174 -16.72 0.63 -4.10
C THR A 174 -15.39 0.81 -4.84
N SER A 175 -15.38 0.61 -6.16
CA SER A 175 -14.24 0.91 -7.04
C SER A 175 -13.74 2.34 -6.85
N LYS A 176 -14.66 3.30 -6.68
CA LYS A 176 -14.36 4.71 -6.44
C LYS A 176 -13.58 4.92 -5.14
N GLN A 177 -13.99 4.26 -4.05
CA GLN A 177 -13.31 4.30 -2.76
C GLN A 177 -11.93 3.61 -2.81
N LEU A 178 -11.82 2.51 -3.57
CA LEU A 178 -10.54 1.84 -3.81
C LEU A 178 -9.57 2.70 -4.63
N MET A 179 -10.05 3.45 -5.62
CA MET A 179 -9.23 4.40 -6.38
C MET A 179 -8.68 5.50 -5.47
N LEU A 180 -9.52 6.08 -4.60
CA LEU A 180 -9.09 7.04 -3.58
C LEU A 180 -7.99 6.44 -2.68
N LYS A 181 -8.18 5.21 -2.19
CA LYS A 181 -7.18 4.50 -1.38
C LYS A 181 -5.86 4.35 -2.16
N ILE A 182 -5.90 3.97 -3.43
CA ILE A 182 -4.70 3.82 -4.28
C ILE A 182 -3.96 5.17 -4.43
N ILE A 183 -4.69 6.27 -4.66
CA ILE A 183 -4.12 7.61 -4.78
C ILE A 183 -3.42 8.00 -3.49
N LEU A 184 -4.09 7.85 -2.35
CA LEU A 184 -3.53 8.18 -1.04
C LEU A 184 -2.31 7.31 -0.71
N ASN A 185 -2.36 6.00 -0.98
CA ASN A 185 -1.22 5.10 -0.75
C ASN A 185 -0.04 5.44 -1.66
N SER A 186 -0.29 5.77 -2.92
CA SER A 186 0.75 6.20 -3.86
C SER A 186 1.35 7.54 -3.45
N PHE A 187 0.52 8.48 -3.02
CA PHE A 187 0.94 9.78 -2.50
C PHE A 187 1.78 9.59 -1.23
N GLY A 188 1.36 8.75 -0.29
CA GLY A 188 2.13 8.42 0.91
C GLY A 188 3.52 7.86 0.60
N ARG A 189 3.64 6.98 -0.41
CA ARG A 189 4.94 6.45 -0.86
C ARG A 189 5.85 7.51 -1.46
N MET A 190 5.29 8.44 -2.23
CA MET A 190 6.03 9.59 -2.78
C MET A 190 6.43 10.56 -1.66
N HIS A 191 5.50 10.82 -0.73
CA HIS A 191 5.66 11.69 0.41
C HIS A 191 6.83 11.27 1.29
N GLU A 192 7.02 9.97 1.55
CA GLU A 192 8.18 9.48 2.32
C GLU A 192 9.53 9.98 1.77
N TYR A 193 9.69 10.09 0.45
CA TYR A 193 10.91 10.67 -0.13
C TYR A 193 11.01 12.17 0.12
N PHE A 194 9.89 12.90 -0.02
CA PHE A 194 9.86 14.34 0.28
C PHE A 194 10.14 14.62 1.76
N ARG A 195 9.69 13.76 2.69
CA ARG A 195 10.02 13.86 4.12
C ARG A 195 11.53 13.86 4.36
N ILE A 196 12.28 13.08 3.59
CA ILE A 196 13.75 13.00 3.69
C ILE A 196 14.40 14.21 3.02
N TYR A 197 13.97 14.56 1.80
CA TYR A 197 14.56 15.70 1.07
C TYR A 197 14.36 17.04 1.78
N LEU A 198 13.17 17.25 2.33
CA LEU A 198 12.77 18.51 2.96
C LEU A 198 13.19 18.59 4.43
N GLN A 199 13.90 17.58 4.96
CA GLN A 199 14.49 17.62 6.30
C GLN A 199 15.73 18.54 6.36
N TYR A 200 16.45 18.67 5.25
CA TYR A 200 17.64 19.50 5.20
C TYR A 200 17.23 20.97 4.97
N GLU A 201 17.96 21.94 5.51
CA GLU A 201 17.69 23.38 5.32
C GLU A 201 18.76 24.00 4.41
N GLU A 202 18.75 23.66 3.12
CA GLU A 202 19.63 24.28 2.11
C GLU A 202 18.83 24.92 0.98
N GLU A 203 19.33 26.02 0.39
CA GLU A 203 18.70 26.72 -0.75
C GLU A 203 18.41 25.81 -1.96
N LYS A 204 19.13 24.68 -2.10
CA LYS A 204 18.90 23.65 -3.14
C LYS A 204 17.54 22.93 -3.00
N ILE A 205 16.78 23.21 -1.95
CA ILE A 205 15.54 22.51 -1.59
C ILE A 205 14.29 23.25 -2.09
N LYS A 206 14.43 24.51 -2.55
CA LYS A 206 13.31 25.31 -3.05
C LYS A 206 12.53 24.60 -4.17
N ARG A 207 13.24 24.02 -5.15
CA ARG A 207 12.61 23.27 -6.26
C ARG A 207 11.84 22.05 -5.77
N TRP A 208 12.36 21.32 -4.79
CA TRP A 208 11.69 20.14 -4.23
C TRP A 208 10.45 20.53 -3.44
N LYS A 209 10.52 21.63 -2.67
CA LYS A 209 9.39 22.17 -1.94
C LYS A 209 8.28 22.62 -2.90
N GLU A 210 8.61 23.41 -3.92
CA GLU A 210 7.64 23.83 -4.96
C GLU A 210 6.99 22.63 -5.66
N SER A 211 7.78 21.59 -5.96
CA SER A 211 7.25 20.35 -6.55
C SER A 211 6.29 19.64 -5.58
N TYR A 212 6.66 19.53 -4.30
CA TYR A 212 5.82 18.89 -3.29
C TYR A 212 4.51 19.66 -3.06
N ASP A 213 4.58 20.98 -2.97
CA ASP A 213 3.42 21.86 -2.79
C ASP A 213 2.45 21.73 -3.98
N LYS A 214 2.97 21.58 -5.20
CA LYS A 214 2.16 21.27 -6.39
C LYS A 214 1.43 19.93 -6.25
N PHE A 215 2.12 18.89 -5.78
CA PHE A 215 1.48 17.59 -5.54
C PHE A 215 0.45 17.64 -4.42
N LYS A 216 0.71 18.38 -3.33
CA LYS A 216 -0.27 18.62 -2.25
C LYS A 216 -1.52 19.34 -2.77
N LYS A 217 -1.34 20.39 -3.58
CA LYS A 217 -2.47 21.09 -4.20
C LYS A 217 -3.28 20.17 -5.11
N ASN A 218 -2.62 19.44 -6.01
CA ASN A 218 -3.30 18.50 -6.90
C ASN A 218 -4.01 17.37 -6.12
N LEU A 219 -3.46 16.97 -4.97
CA LEU A 219 -4.12 16.04 -4.06
C LEU A 219 -5.41 16.67 -3.51
N LEU A 220 -5.35 17.88 -2.96
CA LEU A 220 -6.54 18.60 -2.48
C LEU A 220 -7.62 18.70 -3.55
N ASP A 221 -7.26 19.19 -4.75
CA ASP A 221 -8.18 19.31 -5.89
C ASP A 221 -8.79 17.95 -6.30
N ASN A 222 -8.06 16.85 -6.10
CA ASN A 222 -8.57 15.50 -6.34
C ASN A 222 -9.51 15.04 -5.22
N LEU A 223 -9.16 15.25 -3.95
CA LEU A 223 -9.97 14.85 -2.80
C LEU A 223 -11.31 15.60 -2.75
N GLU A 224 -11.33 16.89 -3.07
CA GLU A 224 -12.55 17.71 -3.10
C GLU A 224 -13.56 17.22 -4.15
N ARG A 225 -13.08 16.70 -5.28
CA ARG A 225 -13.93 16.12 -6.33
C ARG A 225 -14.47 14.73 -5.98
N PHE A 226 -14.00 14.11 -4.90
CA PHE A 226 -14.35 12.73 -4.59
C PHE A 226 -15.86 12.51 -4.48
N ASN A 227 -16.64 13.39 -3.85
CA ASN A 227 -18.08 13.13 -3.73
C ASN A 227 -18.85 13.44 -5.01
N ASP A 228 -18.49 14.52 -5.70
CA ASP A 228 -19.30 15.09 -6.77
C ASP A 228 -18.99 14.51 -8.17
N ASP A 229 -17.80 13.95 -8.36
CA ASP A 229 -17.36 13.46 -9.66
C ASP A 229 -17.83 12.02 -9.91
N LYS A 230 -18.77 11.83 -10.86
CA LYS A 230 -19.25 10.51 -11.27
C LYS A 230 -18.18 9.70 -11.99
N ASP A 231 -17.27 10.38 -12.68
CA ASP A 231 -16.19 9.79 -13.47
C ASP A 231 -14.85 9.91 -12.74
N TYR A 232 -14.90 9.95 -11.41
CA TYR A 232 -13.74 10.14 -10.53
C TYR A 232 -12.57 9.20 -10.85
N ILE A 233 -12.84 7.94 -11.23
CA ILE A 233 -11.79 6.98 -11.59
C ILE A 233 -11.01 7.46 -12.82
N GLU A 234 -11.71 7.83 -13.89
CA GLU A 234 -11.12 8.30 -15.14
C GLU A 234 -10.41 9.63 -14.93
N ASN A 235 -11.06 10.57 -14.23
CA ASN A 235 -10.52 11.90 -13.96
C ASN A 235 -9.33 11.91 -12.98
N SER A 236 -9.13 10.82 -12.23
CA SER A 236 -8.02 10.70 -11.28
C SER A 236 -6.81 9.95 -11.82
N ILE A 237 -6.93 9.27 -12.97
CA ILE A 237 -5.84 8.43 -13.49
C ILE A 237 -4.60 9.25 -13.86
N ASP A 238 -4.80 10.48 -14.36
CA ASP A 238 -3.71 11.39 -14.72
C ASP A 238 -2.92 11.80 -13.48
N PHE A 239 -3.63 12.09 -12.39
CA PHE A 239 -2.99 12.44 -11.14
C PHE A 239 -2.26 11.24 -10.51
N LEU A 240 -2.88 10.06 -10.49
CA LEU A 240 -2.23 8.83 -10.06
C LEU A 240 -0.95 8.56 -10.87
N PHE A 241 -1.02 8.71 -12.19
CA PHE A 241 0.13 8.53 -13.07
C PHE A 241 1.28 9.47 -12.69
N GLU A 242 1.00 10.76 -12.46
CA GLU A 242 2.03 11.73 -12.08
C GLU A 242 2.63 11.43 -10.69
N ILE A 243 1.83 10.97 -9.72
CA ILE A 243 2.34 10.53 -8.41
C ILE A 243 3.25 9.31 -8.57
N CYS A 244 2.79 8.27 -9.27
CA CYS A 244 3.58 7.06 -9.51
C CYS A 244 4.88 7.41 -10.23
N LYS A 245 4.82 8.26 -11.25
CA LYS A 245 5.99 8.74 -11.99
C LYS A 245 6.99 9.46 -11.10
N GLU A 246 6.56 10.41 -10.28
CA GLU A 246 7.49 11.10 -9.38
C GLU A 246 8.07 10.14 -8.35
N TRP A 247 7.25 9.26 -7.77
CA TRP A 247 7.72 8.23 -6.85
C TRP A 247 8.78 7.30 -7.49
N ARG A 248 8.58 6.87 -8.74
CA ARG A 248 9.56 6.05 -9.46
C ARG A 248 10.81 6.85 -9.82
N TYR A 249 10.70 8.13 -10.19
CA TYR A 249 11.87 8.99 -10.37
C TYR A 249 12.67 9.16 -9.07
N MET A 250 12.01 9.34 -7.94
CA MET A 250 12.66 9.40 -6.63
C MET A 250 13.42 8.11 -6.32
N PHE A 251 12.80 6.95 -6.56
CA PHE A 251 13.48 5.66 -6.43
C PHE A 251 14.70 5.53 -7.36
N ILE A 252 14.63 6.01 -8.60
CA ILE A 252 15.80 6.00 -9.50
C ILE A 252 16.93 6.89 -8.97
N ARG A 253 16.58 8.05 -8.39
CA ARG A 253 17.56 9.00 -7.85
C ARG A 253 18.22 8.52 -6.56
N MET A 254 17.49 7.81 -5.71
CA MET A 254 17.91 7.54 -4.33
C MET A 254 17.91 6.08 -3.91
N LEU A 255 17.42 5.16 -4.76
CA LEU A 255 17.09 3.79 -4.40
C LEU A 255 16.01 3.73 -3.31
N GLU A 256 15.82 2.56 -2.69
CA GLU A 256 14.89 2.44 -1.56
C GLU A 256 15.33 3.37 -0.43
N ILE A 257 14.35 4.09 0.14
CA ILE A 257 14.53 4.78 1.40
C ILE A 257 15.11 3.77 2.39
N PRO A 258 16.31 4.02 2.94
CA PRO A 258 16.83 3.19 4.01
C PRO A 258 15.75 3.16 5.07
N LYS A 259 15.25 1.97 5.41
CA LYS A 259 14.43 1.84 6.61
C LYS A 259 15.35 2.32 7.72
N ILE A 260 15.13 3.55 8.21
CA ILE A 260 15.75 4.01 9.44
C ILE A 260 15.25 3.00 10.44
N SER A 261 16.12 2.04 10.75
CA SER A 261 15.78 0.96 11.63
C SER A 261 15.55 1.62 12.97
N THR A 262 14.29 1.84 13.32
CA THR A 262 13.85 2.06 14.69
C THR A 262 14.05 0.80 15.54
N SER A 263 14.92 -0.14 15.12
CA SER A 263 15.81 -0.73 16.09
C SER A 263 16.65 0.43 16.68
N VAL A 264 16.09 1.05 17.72
CA VAL A 264 16.80 1.02 18.99
C VAL A 264 17.39 -0.39 19.01
N VAL A 265 18.69 -0.50 18.79
CA VAL A 265 19.40 -1.70 19.19
C VAL A 265 18.95 -1.83 20.64
N GLU A 266 17.97 -2.69 20.90
CA GLU A 266 17.88 -3.34 22.18
C GLU A 266 19.29 -3.89 22.29
N LYS A 267 20.15 -3.15 22.98
CA LYS A 267 21.29 -3.74 23.60
C LYS A 267 20.61 -4.82 24.39
N GLN A 268 20.65 -6.05 23.88
CA GLN A 268 20.52 -7.21 24.71
C GLN A 268 21.57 -6.93 25.77
N THR A 269 21.14 -6.37 26.89
CA THR A 269 21.89 -6.39 28.13
C THR A 269 22.07 -7.87 28.33
N THR A 270 23.24 -8.34 27.92
CA THR A 270 23.68 -9.70 28.15
C THR A 270 23.70 -9.78 29.66
N VAL A 271 22.63 -10.37 30.21
CA VAL A 271 22.56 -10.69 31.63
C VAL A 271 23.83 -11.49 31.91
N PRO A 272 24.74 -10.98 32.76
CA PRO A 272 25.99 -11.67 33.05
C PRO A 272 25.67 -13.11 33.42
N LYS A 273 26.42 -14.09 32.91
CA LYS A 273 26.18 -15.53 33.13
C LYS A 273 25.83 -15.84 34.59
N LYS A 274 26.53 -15.20 35.52
CA LYS A 274 26.33 -15.34 36.96
C LYS A 274 24.91 -14.98 37.41
N VAL A 275 24.34 -13.89 36.90
CA VAL A 275 22.95 -13.48 37.23
C VAL A 275 21.93 -14.46 36.64
N LYS A 276 22.25 -15.10 35.52
CA LYS A 276 21.39 -16.12 34.92
C LYS A 276 21.44 -17.43 35.71
N GLU A 277 22.62 -17.84 36.15
CA GLU A 277 22.83 -18.99 37.04
C GLU A 277 22.12 -18.77 38.39
N ASP A 278 22.27 -17.60 39.01
CA ASP A 278 21.60 -17.26 40.27
C ASP A 278 20.06 -17.28 40.12
N LEU A 279 19.53 -16.81 38.98
CA LEU A 279 18.09 -16.84 38.70
C LEU A 279 17.56 -18.27 38.47
N ASP A 280 18.31 -19.11 37.77
CA ASP A 280 17.93 -20.51 37.52
C ASP A 280 17.95 -21.32 38.83
N GLU A 281 18.87 -21.01 39.75
CA GLU A 281 18.94 -21.61 41.09
C GLU A 281 17.74 -21.17 41.96
N ILE A 282 17.44 -19.86 42.01
CA ILE A 282 16.28 -19.33 42.76
C ILE A 282 14.95 -19.92 42.23
N VAL A 283 14.81 -20.05 40.91
CA VAL A 283 13.60 -20.62 40.30
C VAL A 283 13.48 -22.12 40.62
N SER A 284 14.59 -22.86 40.64
CA SER A 284 14.59 -24.27 41.00
C SER A 284 14.19 -24.48 42.47
N GLU A 285 14.75 -23.70 43.39
CA GLU A 285 14.39 -23.74 44.82
C GLU A 285 12.90 -23.36 45.05
N LEU A 286 12.38 -22.39 44.31
CA LEU A 286 10.96 -21.98 44.37
C LEU A 286 10.00 -23.03 43.82
N ILE A 287 10.44 -23.83 42.85
CA ILE A 287 9.64 -24.94 42.30
C ILE A 287 9.66 -26.12 43.26
N ASP A 288 10.83 -26.46 43.81
CA ASP A 288 10.99 -27.59 44.71
C ASP A 288 10.26 -27.36 46.05
N SER A 289 10.37 -26.16 46.64
CA SER A 289 9.59 -25.78 47.83
C SER A 289 8.08 -25.85 47.60
N LYS A 290 7.58 -25.42 46.43
CA LYS A 290 6.15 -25.55 46.08
C LYS A 290 5.70 -26.98 45.82
N LEU A 291 6.61 -27.90 45.54
CA LEU A 291 6.33 -29.32 45.36
C LEU A 291 6.35 -30.07 46.70
N GLU A 292 7.13 -29.61 47.66
CA GLU A 292 7.13 -30.12 49.05
C GLU A 292 5.88 -29.67 49.82
N ASP A 293 5.47 -28.40 49.69
CA ASP A 293 4.24 -27.86 50.30
C ASP A 293 2.93 -28.50 49.76
N LYS A 294 3.00 -29.26 48.66
CA LYS A 294 1.87 -30.00 48.08
C LYS A 294 1.80 -31.48 48.51
N LYS A 295 2.77 -31.93 49.31
CA LYS A 295 2.86 -33.33 49.80
C LYS A 295 2.55 -33.49 51.29
N GLU A 296 2.28 -32.40 52.02
CA GLU A 296 1.61 -32.39 53.33
C GLU A 296 0.10 -32.16 53.17
#